data_AF-X1IAT7-F1
#
_entry.id   AF-X1IAT7-F1
#
_cell.length_a   1.000
_cell.length_b   1.000
_cell.length_c   1.000
_cell.angle_alpha   90.00
_cell.angle_beta   90.00
_cell.angle_gamma   90.00
#
_symmetry.space_group_name_H-M   'P 1'
#
loop_
_entity.id
_entity.type
_entity.pdbx_description
1 polymer ?
#
loop_
_entity_poly.entity_id
_entity_poly.type
_entity_poly.pdbx_seq_one_letter_code
_entity_poly.pdbx_strand_id
1 'polypeptide(L)'
;MTHLPENVITAIKNTLHKPKGQMVAVNDIVVEKSVDYGFTFLLIALLDSLRISKVFDTLMLKQSALVKLMIIGKIITRGSKLSIYNWIRRNQPIAMQLGLDIKTLKLDDLYSTLADLSNLQPKIEHKWAIYHKNKNEEDIFLYDITSTYFEGVQNKLAQFGYNRDRKLGKMQINIGLVTNKEGFPLKIQVFEGNVNDYKTVAEQIHSLKKEFGANNIIFVG
;
A
#
# COMPACT_ATOMS: atom_id res chain seq x y z
N MET A 1 -60.39 -14.29 -3.22
CA MET A 1 -58.93 -14.39 -3.51
C MET A 1 -58.22 -15.42 -2.61
N THR A 2 -58.89 -16.49 -2.17
CA THR A 2 -58.38 -17.48 -1.20
C THR A 2 -57.81 -18.76 -1.82
N HIS A 3 -57.76 -18.86 -3.16
CA HIS A 3 -57.30 -20.05 -3.88
C HIS A 3 -56.10 -19.77 -4.80
N LEU A 4 -55.42 -18.62 -4.63
CA LEU A 4 -54.20 -18.35 -5.39
C LEU A 4 -53.02 -19.09 -4.76
N PRO A 5 -52.17 -19.74 -5.57
CA PRO A 5 -50.92 -20.33 -5.10
C PRO A 5 -50.05 -19.31 -4.33
N GLU A 6 -49.36 -19.75 -3.27
CA GLU A 6 -48.59 -18.86 -2.39
C GLU A 6 -47.52 -18.03 -3.11
N ASN A 7 -46.90 -18.57 -4.16
CA ASN A 7 -45.94 -17.85 -5.00
C ASN A 7 -46.58 -16.67 -5.75
N VAL A 8 -47.83 -16.79 -6.19
CA VAL A 8 -48.58 -15.71 -6.84
C VAL A 8 -48.99 -14.65 -5.83
N ILE A 9 -49.44 -15.05 -4.64
CA ILE A 9 -49.74 -14.12 -3.53
C ILE A 9 -48.48 -13.35 -3.13
N THR A 10 -47.33 -14.03 -3.07
CA THR A 10 -46.04 -13.42 -2.71
C THR A 10 -45.56 -12.44 -3.79
N ALA A 11 -45.69 -12.79 -5.07
CA ALA A 11 -45.35 -11.90 -6.19
C ALA A 11 -46.24 -10.64 -6.21
N ILE A 12 -47.54 -10.79 -5.96
CA ILE A 12 -48.50 -9.68 -5.87
C ILE A 12 -48.21 -8.80 -4.65
N LYS A 13 -47.95 -9.40 -3.48
CA LYS A 13 -47.54 -8.64 -2.28
C LYS A 13 -46.27 -7.84 -2.52
N ASN A 14 -45.27 -8.45 -3.15
CA ASN A 14 -44.01 -7.77 -3.47
C ASN A 14 -44.20 -6.63 -4.48
N THR A 15 -45.11 -6.75 -5.45
CA THR A 15 -45.37 -5.66 -6.42
C THR A 15 -46.17 -4.52 -5.79
N LEU A 16 -47.14 -4.84 -4.94
CA LEU A 16 -47.95 -3.84 -4.22
C LEU A 16 -47.14 -3.08 -3.16
N HIS A 17 -46.15 -3.70 -2.54
CA HIS A 17 -45.31 -3.08 -1.52
C HIS A 17 -44.34 -2.00 -2.03
N LYS A 18 -44.35 -1.67 -3.34
CA LYS A 18 -43.44 -0.69 -3.98
C LYS A 18 -42.00 -0.81 -3.45
N PRO A 19 -41.33 -1.97 -3.64
CA PRO A 19 -39.91 -2.07 -3.33
C PRO A 19 -39.17 -0.95 -4.07
N LYS A 20 -38.21 -0.31 -3.39
CA LYS A 20 -37.33 0.68 -4.03
C LYS A 20 -36.49 -0.06 -5.09
N GLY A 21 -36.97 -0.10 -6.33
CA GLY A 21 -36.25 -0.73 -7.45
C GLY A 21 -37.17 -1.30 -8.52
N GLN A 22 -36.54 -1.77 -9.60
CA GLN A 22 -37.20 -2.47 -10.70
C GLN A 22 -37.14 -3.98 -10.43
N MET A 23 -38.26 -4.69 -10.62
CA MET A 23 -38.25 -6.15 -10.58
C MET A 23 -37.71 -6.70 -11.90
N VAL A 24 -36.80 -7.67 -11.83
CA VAL A 24 -36.20 -8.36 -12.99
C VAL A 24 -36.40 -9.86 -12.78
N ALA A 25 -36.82 -10.59 -13.81
CA ALA A 25 -36.95 -12.03 -13.69
C ALA A 25 -35.55 -12.65 -13.58
N VAL A 26 -35.38 -13.65 -12.70
CA VAL A 26 -34.07 -14.31 -12.53
C VAL A 26 -33.56 -14.92 -13.84
N ASN A 27 -34.47 -15.41 -14.67
CA ASN A 27 -34.14 -15.96 -15.99
C ASN A 27 -33.64 -14.90 -16.99
N ASP A 28 -33.90 -13.62 -16.73
CA ASP A 28 -33.40 -12.50 -17.54
C ASP A 28 -32.01 -12.03 -17.09
N ILE A 29 -31.48 -12.57 -15.99
CA ILE A 29 -30.13 -12.28 -15.51
C ILE A 29 -29.14 -13.11 -16.32
N VAL A 30 -28.41 -12.44 -17.21
CA VAL A 30 -27.34 -13.04 -18.02
C VAL A 30 -25.97 -12.51 -17.60
N VAL A 31 -24.96 -13.38 -17.62
CA VAL A 31 -23.57 -12.97 -17.34
C VAL A 31 -22.97 -12.35 -18.60
N GLU A 32 -22.90 -11.03 -18.66
CA GLU A 32 -22.27 -10.32 -19.79
C GLU A 32 -20.74 -10.41 -19.77
N LYS A 33 -20.14 -10.37 -18.58
CA LYS A 33 -18.68 -10.39 -18.40
C LYS A 33 -18.30 -10.95 -17.03
N SER A 34 -17.24 -11.75 -17.02
CA SER A 34 -16.55 -12.16 -15.78
C SER A 34 -15.18 -11.48 -15.69
N VAL A 35 -14.75 -11.19 -14.46
CA VAL A 35 -13.44 -10.62 -14.16
C VAL A 35 -12.84 -11.39 -12.99
N ASP A 36 -11.56 -11.74 -13.09
CA ASP A 36 -10.84 -12.29 -11.96
C ASP A 36 -10.61 -11.20 -10.91
N TYR A 37 -11.39 -11.26 -9.84
CA TYR A 37 -11.39 -10.29 -8.77
C TYR A 37 -10.88 -10.85 -7.44
N GLY A 38 -10.78 -12.18 -7.30
CA GLY A 38 -10.50 -12.82 -6.01
C GLY A 38 -9.15 -12.39 -5.42
N PHE A 39 -8.10 -12.35 -6.25
CA PHE A 39 -6.78 -11.94 -5.78
C PHE A 39 -6.73 -10.46 -5.40
N THR A 40 -7.37 -9.60 -6.19
CA THR A 40 -7.46 -8.15 -5.90
C THR A 40 -8.25 -7.89 -4.62
N PHE A 41 -9.37 -8.60 -4.43
CA PHE A 41 -10.19 -8.52 -3.22
C PHE A 41 -9.38 -8.87 -1.98
N LEU A 42 -8.62 -9.96 -2.01
CA LEU A 42 -7.74 -10.35 -0.91
C LEU A 42 -6.71 -9.25 -0.60
N LEU A 43 -6.07 -8.66 -1.62
CA LEU A 43 -5.12 -7.59 -1.42
C LEU A 43 -5.75 -6.34 -0.79
N ILE A 44 -6.96 -5.96 -1.21
CA ILE A 44 -7.71 -4.85 -0.60
C ILE A 44 -8.02 -5.16 0.87
N ALA A 45 -8.50 -6.37 1.17
CA ALA A 45 -8.77 -6.80 2.54
C ALA A 45 -7.51 -6.76 3.42
N LEU A 46 -6.34 -7.15 2.88
CA LEU A 46 -5.06 -7.06 3.58
C LEU A 46 -4.61 -5.61 3.82
N LEU A 47 -4.82 -4.70 2.86
CA LEU A 47 -4.55 -3.27 3.06
C LEU A 47 -5.39 -2.71 4.21
N ASP A 48 -6.64 -3.14 4.34
CA ASP A 48 -7.55 -2.72 5.40
C ASP A 48 -7.16 -3.34 6.75
N SER A 49 -6.89 -4.65 6.79
CA SER A 49 -6.53 -5.36 8.02
C SER A 49 -5.21 -4.86 8.61
N LEU A 50 -4.24 -4.53 7.75
CA LEU A 50 -2.97 -3.92 8.12
C LEU A 50 -3.08 -2.41 8.37
N ARG A 51 -4.28 -1.82 8.24
CA ARG A 51 -4.57 -0.38 8.42
C ARG A 51 -3.83 0.53 7.43
N ILE A 52 -3.30 -0.02 6.34
CA ILE A 52 -2.64 0.72 5.26
C ILE A 52 -3.64 1.69 4.63
N SER A 53 -4.84 1.20 4.30
CA SER A 53 -5.92 2.03 3.77
C SER A 53 -6.24 3.20 4.71
N LYS A 54 -6.38 2.93 6.00
CA LYS A 54 -6.70 3.94 7.01
C LYS A 54 -5.64 5.05 7.10
N VAL A 55 -4.36 4.70 6.99
CA VAL A 55 -3.26 5.69 6.97
C VAL A 55 -3.41 6.62 5.78
N PHE A 56 -3.54 6.07 4.57
CA PHE A 56 -3.61 6.87 3.35
C PHE A 56 -4.93 7.62 3.18
N ASP A 57 -6.06 7.02 3.54
CA ASP A 57 -7.36 7.68 3.50
C ASP A 57 -7.41 8.90 4.44
N THR A 58 -6.64 8.87 5.54
CA THR A 58 -6.56 10.04 6.43
C THR A 58 -5.54 11.08 5.98
N LEU A 59 -4.36 10.67 5.51
CA LEU A 59 -3.25 11.60 5.25
C LEU A 59 -3.21 12.11 3.80
N MET A 60 -3.79 11.36 2.86
CA MET A 60 -3.69 11.57 1.42
C MET A 60 -5.04 11.36 0.75
N LEU A 61 -6.11 11.95 1.27
CA LEU A 61 -7.50 11.69 0.84
C LEU A 61 -7.68 11.71 -0.70
N LYS A 62 -7.02 12.65 -1.41
CA LYS A 62 -7.11 12.77 -2.86
C LYS A 62 -6.32 11.69 -3.62
N GLN A 63 -5.18 11.25 -3.08
CA GLN A 63 -4.26 10.32 -3.73
C GLN A 63 -4.32 8.90 -3.17
N SER A 64 -5.08 8.65 -2.11
CA SER A 64 -5.12 7.35 -1.41
C SER A 64 -5.44 6.20 -2.37
N ALA A 65 -6.40 6.40 -3.26
CA ALA A 65 -6.75 5.44 -4.30
C ALA A 65 -5.57 5.12 -5.24
N LEU A 66 -4.74 6.11 -5.59
CA LEU A 66 -3.54 5.93 -6.42
C LEU A 66 -2.45 5.17 -5.66
N VAL A 67 -2.29 5.43 -4.36
CA VAL A 67 -1.34 4.68 -3.52
C VAL A 67 -1.76 3.21 -3.43
N LYS A 68 -3.04 2.93 -3.13
CA LYS A 68 -3.60 1.57 -3.08
C LYS A 68 -3.42 0.86 -4.43
N LEU A 69 -3.70 1.55 -5.54
CA LEU A 69 -3.44 1.05 -6.89
C LEU A 69 -1.97 0.70 -7.10
N MET A 70 -1.04 1.54 -6.66
CA MET A 70 0.39 1.27 -6.84
C MET A 70 0.86 0.06 -6.04
N ILE A 71 0.33 -0.16 -4.83
CA ILE A 71 0.67 -1.33 -3.99
C ILE A 71 0.11 -2.59 -4.65
N ILE A 72 -1.20 -2.62 -4.91
CA ILE A 72 -1.90 -3.76 -5.51
C ILE A 72 -1.30 -4.08 -6.88
N GLY A 73 -1.19 -3.06 -7.74
CA GLY A 73 -0.65 -3.20 -9.08
C GLY A 73 0.79 -3.69 -9.09
N LYS A 74 1.64 -3.30 -8.13
CA LYS A 74 3.01 -3.81 -8.03
C LYS A 74 3.03 -5.29 -7.68
N ILE A 75 2.17 -5.74 -6.78
CA ILE A 75 2.05 -7.17 -6.39
C ILE A 75 1.54 -8.01 -7.57
N ILE A 76 0.49 -7.54 -8.25
CA ILE A 76 -0.17 -8.26 -9.35
C ILE A 76 0.71 -8.28 -10.60
N THR A 77 1.18 -7.13 -11.05
CA THR A 77 1.86 -7.01 -12.34
C THR A 77 3.36 -7.24 -12.26
N ARG A 78 3.96 -7.03 -11.09
CA ARG A 78 5.42 -6.98 -10.85
C ARG A 78 6.17 -5.95 -11.71
N GLY A 79 5.46 -5.15 -12.49
CA GLY A 79 6.03 -4.28 -13.52
C GLY A 79 6.33 -2.85 -13.07
N SER A 80 6.50 -1.99 -14.07
CA SER A 80 6.70 -0.55 -13.92
C SER A 80 5.38 0.20 -13.65
N LYS A 81 5.45 1.51 -13.39
CA LYS A 81 4.23 2.33 -13.22
C LYS A 81 3.40 2.36 -14.50
N LEU A 82 4.05 2.35 -15.67
CA LEU A 82 3.39 2.19 -16.96
C LEU A 82 2.65 0.84 -17.07
N SER A 83 3.27 -0.25 -16.58
CA SER A 83 2.61 -1.56 -16.54
C SER A 83 1.36 -1.55 -15.65
N ILE A 84 1.46 -0.95 -14.46
CA ILE A 84 0.33 -0.80 -13.53
C ILE A 84 -0.79 0.05 -14.16
N TYR A 85 -0.43 1.17 -14.77
CA TYR A 85 -1.35 2.06 -15.48
C TYR A 85 -2.09 1.32 -16.60
N ASN A 86 -1.36 0.61 -17.47
CA ASN A 86 -1.98 -0.13 -18.57
C ASN A 86 -2.86 -1.29 -18.05
N TRP A 87 -2.46 -1.94 -16.97
CA TRP A 87 -3.23 -3.00 -16.34
C TRP A 87 -4.56 -2.49 -15.78
N ILE A 88 -4.56 -1.40 -15.00
CA ILE A 88 -5.79 -0.91 -14.37
C ILE A 88 -6.81 -0.42 -15.41
N ARG A 89 -6.34 0.17 -16.53
CA ARG A 89 -7.22 0.61 -17.64
C ARG A 89 -7.99 -0.54 -18.30
N ARG A 90 -7.49 -1.77 -18.23
CA ARG A 90 -8.17 -2.97 -18.74
C ARG A 90 -9.08 -3.63 -17.70
N ASN A 91 -8.98 -3.22 -16.44
CA ASN A 91 -9.66 -3.84 -15.30
C ASN A 91 -10.58 -2.83 -14.60
N GLN A 92 -11.60 -2.35 -15.32
CA GLN A 92 -12.54 -1.34 -14.85
C GLN A 92 -13.23 -1.66 -13.51
N PRO A 93 -13.67 -2.90 -13.22
CA PRO A 93 -14.27 -3.21 -11.92
C PRO A 93 -13.30 -2.98 -10.74
N ILE A 94 -12.01 -3.26 -10.93
CA ILE A 94 -10.99 -3.02 -9.91
C ILE A 94 -10.79 -1.52 -9.70
N ALA A 95 -10.74 -0.74 -10.77
CA ALA A 95 -10.63 0.72 -10.65
C ALA A 95 -11.81 1.32 -9.90
N MET A 96 -13.04 0.89 -10.24
CA MET A 96 -14.26 1.32 -9.54
C MET A 96 -14.20 0.98 -8.05
N GLN A 97 -13.76 -0.23 -7.69
CA GLN A 97 -13.60 -0.62 -6.29
C GLN A 97 -12.62 0.28 -5.53
N LEU A 98 -11.54 0.70 -6.18
CA LEU A 98 -10.56 1.61 -5.58
C LEU A 98 -11.01 3.08 -5.57
N GLY A 99 -12.18 3.39 -6.15
CA GLY A 99 -12.67 4.77 -6.30
C GLY A 99 -11.93 5.56 -7.38
N LEU A 100 -11.40 4.89 -8.40
CA LEU A 100 -10.65 5.50 -9.50
C LEU A 100 -11.51 5.60 -10.77
N ASP A 101 -11.44 6.76 -11.41
CA ASP A 101 -11.95 6.96 -12.76
C ASP A 101 -10.82 6.77 -13.80
N ILE A 102 -10.90 5.66 -14.54
CA ILE A 102 -9.94 5.32 -15.60
C ILE A 102 -9.88 6.37 -16.71
N LYS A 103 -10.98 7.10 -16.97
CA LYS A 103 -11.03 8.07 -18.07
C LYS A 103 -10.18 9.29 -17.80
N THR A 104 -10.08 9.69 -16.53
CA THR A 104 -9.33 10.87 -16.08
C THR A 104 -7.93 10.52 -15.59
N LEU A 105 -7.68 9.26 -15.24
CA LEU A 105 -6.37 8.77 -14.78
C LEU A 105 -5.28 8.94 -15.85
N LYS A 106 -4.21 9.62 -15.47
CA LYS A 106 -2.97 9.78 -16.25
C LYS A 106 -1.82 9.00 -15.61
N LEU A 107 -0.85 8.61 -16.42
CA LEU A 107 0.37 7.98 -15.90
C LEU A 107 1.11 8.90 -14.93
N ASP A 108 1.14 10.20 -15.22
CA ASP A 108 1.80 11.21 -14.39
C ASP A 108 1.21 11.32 -12.98
N ASP A 109 -0.06 10.96 -12.79
CA ASP A 109 -0.70 10.95 -11.47
C ASP A 109 -0.03 9.93 -10.53
N LEU A 110 0.47 8.80 -11.08
CA LEU A 110 1.22 7.82 -10.29
C LEU A 110 2.58 8.38 -9.88
N TYR A 111 3.24 9.13 -10.76
CA TYR A 111 4.56 9.72 -10.48
C TYR A 111 4.46 10.90 -9.52
N SER A 112 3.48 11.78 -9.67
CA SER A 112 3.24 12.90 -8.75
C SER A 112 2.88 12.38 -7.35
N THR A 113 2.09 11.31 -7.26
CA THR A 113 1.78 10.66 -5.97
C THR A 113 3.03 10.12 -5.27
N LEU A 114 4.04 9.64 -6.01
CA LEU A 114 5.32 9.21 -5.41
C LEU A 114 6.09 10.40 -4.80
N ALA A 115 6.05 11.57 -5.44
CA ALA A 115 6.64 12.78 -4.88
C ALA A 115 5.92 13.20 -3.58
N ASP A 116 4.58 13.15 -3.58
CA ASP A 116 3.79 13.43 -2.37
C ASP A 116 4.09 12.43 -1.24
N LEU A 117 4.22 11.13 -1.56
CA LEU A 117 4.61 10.10 -0.59
C LEU A 117 5.99 10.39 0.02
N SER A 118 6.96 10.80 -0.78
CA SER A 118 8.30 11.17 -0.29
C SER A 118 8.23 12.35 0.68
N ASN A 119 7.39 13.34 0.42
CA ASN A 119 7.23 14.52 1.28
C ASN A 119 6.47 14.20 2.58
N LEU A 120 5.54 13.24 2.52
CA LEU A 120 4.70 12.85 3.66
C LEU A 120 5.24 11.68 4.47
N GLN A 121 6.37 11.09 4.07
CA GLN A 121 6.93 9.90 4.69
C GLN A 121 6.98 9.96 6.22
N PRO A 122 7.52 11.02 6.87
CA PRO A 122 7.55 11.07 8.34
C PRO A 122 6.17 11.03 8.99
N LYS A 123 5.16 11.66 8.37
CA LYS A 123 3.77 11.65 8.87
C LYS A 123 3.13 10.28 8.68
N ILE A 124 3.42 9.62 7.56
CA ILE A 124 2.95 8.27 7.24
C ILE A 124 3.52 7.28 8.26
N GLU A 125 4.84 7.27 8.44
CA GLU A 125 5.55 6.38 9.38
C GLU A 125 5.08 6.58 10.82
N HIS A 126 4.95 7.84 11.26
CA HIS A 126 4.44 8.13 12.61
C HIS A 126 3.02 7.58 12.81
N LYS A 127 2.12 7.82 11.86
CA LYS A 127 0.74 7.32 11.96
C LYS A 127 0.65 5.80 11.86
N TRP A 128 1.46 5.21 10.99
CA TRP A 128 1.62 3.77 10.83
C TRP A 128 2.08 3.12 12.14
N ALA A 129 3.13 3.65 12.77
CA ALA A 129 3.61 3.16 14.04
C ALA A 129 2.58 3.32 15.17
N ILE A 130 1.82 4.41 15.24
CA ILE A 130 0.73 4.55 16.23
C ILE A 130 -0.28 3.40 16.09
N TYR A 131 -0.57 2.97 14.88
CA TYR A 131 -1.51 1.87 14.63
C TYR A 131 -0.95 0.50 14.96
N HIS A 132 0.37 0.35 15.05
CA HIS A 132 1.05 -0.93 15.27
C HIS A 132 1.90 -0.95 16.54
N LYS A 133 1.83 0.10 17.37
CA LYS A 133 2.49 0.16 18.67
C LYS A 133 1.67 -0.61 19.70
N ASN A 134 2.24 -1.66 20.27
CA ASN A 134 1.70 -2.30 21.46
C ASN A 134 2.02 -1.42 22.69
N LYS A 135 0.96 -0.96 23.39
CA LYS A 135 1.10 -0.09 24.57
C LYS A 135 1.73 -0.77 25.79
N ASN A 136 1.76 -2.10 25.80
CA ASN A 136 2.12 -2.90 26.97
C ASN A 136 3.45 -3.64 26.83
N GLU A 137 4.25 -3.33 25.81
CA GLU A 137 5.49 -4.04 25.52
C GLU A 137 6.70 -3.10 25.62
N GLU A 138 7.84 -3.67 26.00
CA GLU A 138 9.13 -2.97 25.93
C GLU A 138 9.43 -2.55 24.49
N ASP A 139 9.99 -1.35 24.33
CA ASP A 139 10.30 -0.71 23.05
C ASP A 139 11.52 -1.35 22.34
N ILE A 140 11.47 -2.66 22.06
CA ILE A 140 12.51 -3.36 21.29
C ILE A 140 12.28 -3.13 19.79
N PHE A 141 13.32 -2.64 19.11
CA PHE A 141 13.31 -2.38 17.67
C PHE A 141 14.46 -3.11 16.99
N LEU A 142 14.16 -3.86 15.92
CA LEU A 142 15.21 -4.47 15.11
C LEU A 142 15.56 -3.53 13.96
N TYR A 143 16.83 -3.44 13.63
CA TYR A 143 17.30 -2.65 12.50
C TYR A 143 18.26 -3.44 11.65
N ASP A 144 17.97 -3.47 10.36
CA ASP A 144 18.90 -3.99 9.37
C ASP A 144 19.18 -2.92 8.31
N ILE A 145 20.40 -2.96 7.78
CA ILE A 145 20.88 -2.10 6.71
C ILE A 145 21.40 -2.96 5.56
N THR A 146 20.78 -2.80 4.40
CA THR A 146 21.21 -3.47 3.17
C THR A 146 21.70 -2.45 2.16
N SER A 147 22.73 -2.80 1.42
CA SER A 147 23.20 -2.02 0.27
C SER A 147 22.58 -2.56 -1.02
N THR A 148 22.37 -1.69 -2.00
CA THR A 148 22.04 -2.10 -3.37
C THR A 148 22.77 -1.23 -4.37
N TYR A 149 23.30 -1.84 -5.43
CA TYR A 149 24.13 -1.17 -6.43
C TYR A 149 23.34 -0.87 -7.71
N PHE A 150 23.78 0.14 -8.44
CA PHE A 150 23.22 0.55 -9.71
C PHE A 150 24.20 0.29 -10.87
N GLU A 151 23.63 0.01 -12.03
CA GLU A 151 24.38 -0.02 -13.30
C GLU A 151 24.53 1.37 -13.93
N GLY A 152 23.63 2.30 -13.60
CA GLY A 152 23.65 3.68 -14.09
C GLY A 152 24.27 4.67 -13.09
N VAL A 153 24.52 5.89 -13.56
CA VAL A 153 25.13 6.98 -12.77
C VAL A 153 24.16 8.10 -12.41
N GLN A 154 22.90 8.01 -12.85
CA GLN A 154 21.89 9.06 -12.67
C GLN A 154 20.96 8.75 -11.49
N ASN A 155 21.49 8.83 -10.28
CA ASN A 155 20.70 8.74 -9.05
C ASN A 155 21.27 9.68 -7.99
N LYS A 156 20.41 10.52 -7.40
CA LYS A 156 20.80 11.57 -6.45
C LYS A 156 21.47 11.03 -5.18
N LEU A 157 21.10 9.83 -4.74
CA LEU A 157 21.63 9.20 -3.53
C LEU A 157 22.74 8.18 -3.84
N ALA A 158 22.89 7.78 -5.10
CA ALA A 158 23.88 6.78 -5.42
C ALA A 158 25.29 7.37 -5.25
N GLN A 159 26.16 6.66 -4.54
CA GLN A 159 27.56 7.03 -4.33
C GLN A 159 28.45 5.80 -4.43
N PHE A 160 29.72 5.98 -4.81
CA PHE A 160 30.70 4.90 -4.71
C PHE A 160 30.99 4.62 -3.24
N GLY A 161 30.84 3.37 -2.83
CA GLY A 161 31.05 2.96 -1.44
C GLY A 161 31.57 1.54 -1.34
N TYR A 162 31.82 1.11 -0.10
CA TYR A 162 32.21 -0.27 0.17
C TYR A 162 30.98 -1.16 0.04
N ASN A 163 30.84 -1.84 -1.10
CA ASN A 163 29.71 -2.73 -1.35
C ASN A 163 29.90 -4.04 -0.58
N ARG A 164 28.91 -4.43 0.25
CA ARG A 164 28.90 -5.73 0.94
C ARG A 164 28.94 -6.91 -0.05
N ASP A 165 28.45 -6.72 -1.28
CA ASP A 165 28.52 -7.68 -2.38
C ASP A 165 29.87 -7.68 -3.14
N ARG A 166 30.85 -6.89 -2.68
CA ARG A 166 32.20 -6.74 -3.26
C ARG A 166 32.23 -6.34 -4.74
N LYS A 167 31.14 -5.77 -5.28
CA LYS A 167 31.14 -5.27 -6.66
C LYS A 167 31.86 -3.93 -6.75
N LEU A 168 33.13 -4.00 -7.17
CA LEU A 168 33.98 -2.85 -7.41
C LEU A 168 33.42 -1.97 -8.52
N GLY A 169 33.53 -0.64 -8.36
CA GLY A 169 33.23 0.34 -9.42
C GLY A 169 31.75 0.58 -9.70
N LYS A 170 30.83 0.21 -8.79
CA LYS A 170 29.41 0.53 -8.91
C LYS A 170 28.98 1.54 -7.85
N MET A 171 28.12 2.49 -8.24
CA MET A 171 27.45 3.38 -7.28
C MET A 171 26.38 2.56 -6.54
N GLN A 172 26.16 2.87 -5.27
CA GLN A 172 25.21 2.16 -4.42
C GLN A 172 24.38 3.14 -3.58
N ILE A 173 23.32 2.63 -2.97
CA ILE A 173 22.59 3.26 -1.87
C ILE A 173 22.51 2.28 -0.72
N ASN A 174 22.31 2.81 0.49
CA ASN A 174 22.01 2.00 1.66
C ASN A 174 20.54 2.18 2.05
N ILE A 175 19.88 1.10 2.46
CA ILE A 175 18.48 1.08 2.85
C ILE A 175 18.40 0.52 4.26
N GLY A 176 18.00 1.37 5.21
CA GLY A 176 17.74 0.98 6.58
C GLY A 176 16.27 0.67 6.79
N LEU A 177 15.97 -0.45 7.46
CA LEU A 177 14.62 -0.84 7.85
C LEU A 177 14.55 -0.98 9.37
N VAL A 178 13.63 -0.26 10.00
CA VAL A 178 13.31 -0.43 11.42
C VAL A 178 12.02 -1.24 11.54
N THR A 179 12.05 -2.25 12.41
CA THR A 179 10.90 -3.09 12.72
C THR A 179 10.65 -3.14 14.23
N ASN A 180 9.46 -3.57 14.65
CA ASN A 180 9.22 -3.97 16.04
C ASN A 180 9.92 -5.31 16.35
N LYS A 181 9.86 -5.76 17.61
CA LYS A 181 10.42 -7.06 18.04
C LYS A 181 9.93 -8.28 17.25
N GLU A 182 8.76 -8.21 16.62
CA GLU A 182 8.16 -9.29 15.83
C GLU A 182 8.57 -9.23 14.34
N GLY A 183 9.39 -8.25 13.95
CA GLY A 183 9.82 -8.03 12.57
C GLY A 183 8.82 -7.24 11.73
N PHE A 184 7.79 -6.63 12.33
CA PHE A 184 6.84 -5.78 11.61
C PHE A 184 7.48 -4.44 11.21
N PRO A 185 7.47 -4.05 9.93
CA PRO A 185 8.14 -2.84 9.46
C PRO A 185 7.44 -1.58 9.94
N LEU A 186 8.20 -0.67 10.56
CA LEU A 186 7.70 0.59 11.11
C LEU A 186 8.21 1.82 10.35
N LYS A 187 9.46 1.76 9.89
CA LYS A 187 10.14 2.90 9.25
C LYS A 187 11.17 2.39 8.26
N ILE A 188 11.32 3.11 7.14
CA ILE A 188 12.34 2.83 6.13
C ILE A 188 13.11 4.10 5.81
N GLN A 189 14.40 4.02 5.53
CA GLN A 189 15.16 5.19 5.11
C GLN A 189 16.22 4.80 4.08
N VAL A 190 16.36 5.64 3.07
CA VAL A 190 17.39 5.50 2.04
C VAL A 190 18.49 6.52 2.30
N PHE A 191 19.73 6.06 2.31
CA PHE A 191 20.93 6.83 2.54
C PHE A 191 21.86 6.80 1.32
N GLU A 192 22.77 7.76 1.27
CA GLU A 192 23.84 7.74 0.27
C GLU A 192 24.74 6.50 0.46
N GLY A 193 25.20 5.93 -0.64
CA GLY A 193 25.93 4.65 -0.64
C GLY A 193 27.28 4.63 0.07
N ASN A 194 27.84 5.80 0.39
CA ASN A 194 29.10 5.97 1.10
C ASN A 194 28.91 6.26 2.60
N VAL A 195 27.67 6.32 3.09
CA VAL A 195 27.41 6.56 4.51
C VAL A 195 27.78 5.29 5.29
N ASN A 196 28.72 5.43 6.23
CA ASN A 196 29.11 4.33 7.10
C ASN A 196 27.98 3.92 8.04
N ASP A 197 27.79 2.61 8.18
CA ASP A 197 26.72 1.98 8.96
C ASP A 197 26.60 2.59 10.37
N TYR A 198 27.70 2.79 11.10
CA TYR A 198 27.66 3.32 12.47
C TYR A 198 27.01 4.72 12.59
N LYS A 199 27.13 5.57 11.57
CA LYS A 199 26.50 6.91 11.57
C LYS A 199 25.00 6.79 11.37
N THR A 200 24.57 5.91 10.47
CA THR A 200 23.14 5.67 10.21
C THR A 200 22.45 5.12 11.45
N VAL A 201 23.09 4.21 12.18
CA VAL A 201 22.58 3.62 13.42
C VAL A 201 22.32 4.69 14.48
N ALA A 202 23.28 5.59 14.72
CA ALA A 202 23.13 6.64 15.73
C ALA A 202 22.02 7.65 15.38
N GLU A 203 21.94 8.06 14.11
CA GLU A 203 20.88 8.94 13.62
C GLU A 203 19.50 8.28 13.72
N GLN A 204 19.40 6.99 13.37
CA GLN A 204 18.17 6.22 13.51
C GLN A 204 17.76 6.09 14.98
N ILE A 205 18.67 5.74 15.89
CA ILE A 205 18.38 5.68 17.33
C ILE A 205 17.83 7.01 17.83
N HIS A 206 18.42 8.15 17.42
CA HIS A 206 17.94 9.47 17.84
C HIS A 206 16.56 9.79 17.28
N SER A 207 16.32 9.47 16.01
CA SER A 207 15.02 9.60 15.36
C SER A 207 13.96 8.72 16.02
N LEU A 208 14.27 7.47 16.36
CA LEU A 208 13.35 6.54 17.04
C LEU A 208 12.98 7.03 18.44
N LYS A 209 13.95 7.53 19.23
CA LYS A 209 13.66 8.15 20.53
C LYS A 209 12.72 9.34 20.39
N LYS A 210 12.97 10.21 19.42
CA LYS A 210 12.18 11.43 19.20
C LYS A 210 10.78 11.16 18.64
N GLU A 211 10.66 10.24 17.69
CA GLU A 211 9.42 9.99 16.93
C GLU A 211 8.51 8.96 17.60
N PHE A 212 9.09 7.99 18.32
CA PHE A 212 8.35 6.88 18.94
C PHE A 212 8.37 6.89 20.46
N GLY A 213 9.10 7.83 21.08
CA GLY A 213 9.21 7.93 22.54
C GLY A 213 9.88 6.71 23.17
N ALA A 214 10.77 6.06 22.42
CA ALA A 214 11.39 4.80 22.81
C ALA A 214 12.33 5.00 24.01
N ASN A 215 12.02 4.38 25.14
CA ASN A 215 12.81 4.52 26.37
C ASN A 215 14.05 3.61 26.34
N ASN A 216 13.89 2.35 25.94
CA ASN A 216 14.93 1.34 25.90
C ASN A 216 15.04 0.77 24.49
N ILE A 217 16.01 1.25 23.70
CA ILE A 217 16.25 0.75 22.35
C ILE A 217 17.32 -0.33 22.41
N ILE A 218 16.95 -1.57 22.10
CA ILE A 218 17.89 -2.67 21.87
C ILE A 218 18.07 -2.78 20.37
N PHE A 219 19.28 -2.47 19.88
CA PHE A 219 19.61 -2.56 18.47
C PHE A 219 20.21 -3.93 18.17
N VAL A 220 19.58 -4.68 17.26
CA VAL A 220 20.06 -5.98 16.80
C VAL A 220 20.24 -5.89 15.30
N GLY A 221 21.46 -6.15 14.83
CA GLY A 221 21.88 -6.17 13.43
C GLY A 221 23.02 -7.14 13.22
#